data_AF-A0A944YJ65-F1
#
_entry.id   AF-A0A944YJ65-F1
#
_cell.length_a   1.000
_cell.length_b   1.000
_cell.length_c   1.000
_cell.angle_alpha   90.00
_cell.angle_beta   90.00
_cell.angle_gamma   90.00
#
_symmetry.space_group_name_H-M   'P 1'
#
loop_
_entity.id
_entity.type
_entity.pdbx_description
1 polymer ?
#
loop_
_entity_poly.entity_id
_entity_poly.type
_entity_poly.pdbx_seq_one_letter_code
_entity_poly.pdbx_strand_id
1 'polypeptide(L)'
;MQATSIKKNYYISFALTTKLLNAFLITLSSLLTFSCSAAGFDEIINNAIAPLSAALSNFIFFEITILGSALPLIVLWLIGAAIFFTFYFNFISLKGFKHAFQLLRGDFSKSNTNGELTHFQALSTAVSGTVGIGNIAGVAIVISIGGPGATFWLIVAGFLGMSTKFAECVAGVMYRKVNPDGSISGGPMYYL
;
A
#
# COMPACT_ATOMS: atom_id res chain seq x y z
N MET A 1 -24.96 57.44 16.06
CA MET A 1 -25.30 56.22 16.84
C MET A 1 -26.03 55.11 16.05
N GLN A 2 -26.66 55.38 14.90
CA GLN A 2 -27.42 54.34 14.15
C GLN A 2 -26.57 53.34 13.35
N ALA A 3 -25.39 53.74 12.82
CA ALA A 3 -24.57 52.86 11.97
C ALA A 3 -23.93 51.67 12.72
N THR A 4 -23.62 51.83 14.01
CA THR A 4 -23.01 50.77 14.83
C THR A 4 -24.02 49.69 15.22
N SER A 5 -25.29 50.06 15.38
CA SER A 5 -26.38 49.13 15.70
C SER A 5 -26.74 48.24 14.51
N ILE A 6 -26.72 48.81 13.29
CA ILE A 6 -27.00 48.07 12.06
C ILE A 6 -25.93 47.01 11.80
N LYS A 7 -24.63 47.33 11.90
CA LYS A 7 -23.56 46.32 11.76
C LYS A 7 -23.70 45.18 12.77
N LYS A 8 -24.02 45.47 14.04
CA LYS A 8 -24.20 44.46 15.09
C LYS A 8 -25.35 43.49 14.76
N ASN A 9 -26.47 44.00 14.23
CA ASN A 9 -27.56 43.14 13.77
C ASN A 9 -27.20 42.27 12.55
N TYR A 10 -26.41 42.78 11.60
CA TYR A 10 -25.91 41.97 10.47
C TYR A 10 -24.96 40.86 10.93
N TYR A 11 -24.04 41.14 11.87
CA TYR A 11 -23.15 40.11 12.42
C TYR A 11 -23.91 39.03 13.22
N ILE A 12 -24.93 39.43 13.99
CA ILE A 12 -25.77 38.49 14.74
C ILE A 12 -26.61 37.64 13.78
N SER A 13 -27.20 38.24 12.75
CA SER A 13 -27.98 37.53 11.72
C SER A 13 -27.11 36.56 10.90
N PHE A 14 -25.90 36.96 10.52
CA PHE A 14 -24.95 36.10 9.81
C PHE A 14 -24.49 34.92 10.69
N ALA A 15 -24.10 35.18 11.94
CA ALA A 15 -23.69 34.14 12.88
C ALA A 15 -24.83 33.16 13.23
N LEU A 16 -26.07 33.64 13.30
CA LEU A 16 -27.26 32.80 13.52
C LEU A 16 -27.53 31.91 12.30
N THR A 17 -27.43 32.46 11.09
CA THR A 17 -27.60 31.71 9.83
C THR A 17 -26.53 30.63 9.68
N THR A 18 -25.27 30.91 9.99
CA THR A 18 -24.19 29.90 9.94
C THR A 18 -24.36 28.81 11.01
N LYS A 19 -24.80 29.16 12.23
CA LYS A 19 -25.09 28.17 13.28
C LYS A 19 -26.28 27.27 12.91
N LEU A 20 -27.33 27.83 12.32
CA LEU A 20 -28.49 27.07 11.85
C LEU A 20 -28.13 26.17 10.67
N LEU A 21 -27.29 26.64 9.74
CA LEU A 21 -26.79 25.83 8.62
C LEU A 21 -25.93 24.66 9.11
N ASN A 22 -25.01 24.90 10.06
CA ASN A 22 -24.19 23.83 10.63
C ASN A 22 -25.03 22.85 11.46
N ALA A 23 -26.00 23.34 12.24
CA ALA A 23 -26.92 22.47 12.97
C ALA A 23 -27.77 21.61 12.02
N PHE A 24 -28.23 22.18 10.91
CA PHE A 24 -28.96 21.46 9.86
C PHE A 24 -28.08 20.43 9.15
N LEU A 25 -26.81 20.73 8.86
CA LEU A 25 -25.87 19.78 8.26
C LEU A 25 -25.54 18.63 9.23
N ILE A 26 -25.43 18.90 10.54
CA ILE A 26 -25.22 17.88 11.57
C ILE A 26 -26.47 17.00 11.75
N THR A 27 -27.67 17.58 11.75
CA THR A 27 -28.90 16.77 11.84
C THR A 27 -29.17 15.99 10.56
N LEU A 28 -28.92 16.56 9.38
CA LEU A 28 -29.06 15.87 8.10
C LEU A 28 -28.05 14.71 7.94
N SER A 29 -26.81 14.88 8.41
CA SER A 29 -25.82 13.78 8.44
C SER A 29 -26.21 12.68 9.44
N SER A 30 -26.81 13.04 10.58
CA SER A 30 -27.36 12.02 11.51
C SER A 30 -28.58 11.28 10.95
N LEU A 31 -29.42 11.92 10.12
CA LEU A 31 -30.52 11.24 9.41
C LEU A 31 -30.05 10.34 8.26
N LEU A 32 -28.92 10.64 7.62
CA LEU A 32 -28.31 9.75 6.62
C LEU A 32 -27.63 8.52 7.23
N THR A 33 -27.52 8.47 8.57
CA THR A 33 -26.92 7.33 9.30
C THR A 33 -27.97 6.29 9.72
N PHE A 34 -29.13 6.23 9.06
CA PHE A 34 -29.95 5.01 9.13
C PHE A 34 -29.12 3.87 8.55
N SER A 35 -28.47 3.13 9.45
CA SER A 35 -27.92 1.82 9.16
C SER A 35 -29.11 0.95 8.77
N CYS A 36 -29.37 0.84 7.47
CA CYS A 36 -30.13 -0.28 6.96
C CYS A 36 -29.33 -1.51 7.38
N SER A 37 -29.83 -2.22 8.39
CA SER A 37 -29.31 -3.52 8.73
C SER A 37 -29.53 -4.40 7.50
N ALA A 38 -28.47 -4.58 6.70
CA ALA A 38 -28.40 -5.60 5.67
C ALA A 38 -28.24 -6.99 6.33
N ALA A 39 -29.07 -7.28 7.33
CA ALA A 39 -29.18 -8.59 7.94
C ALA A 39 -30.05 -9.45 7.01
N GLY A 40 -29.42 -10.13 6.06
CA GLY A 40 -30.11 -11.04 5.15
C GLY A 40 -29.16 -11.81 4.24
N PHE A 41 -28.25 -11.13 3.55
CA PHE A 41 -27.30 -11.78 2.63
C PHE A 41 -25.83 -11.64 3.08
N ASP A 42 -25.41 -10.46 3.53
CA ASP A 42 -24.04 -10.24 4.02
C ASP A 42 -23.71 -11.13 5.23
N GLU A 43 -24.68 -11.31 6.13
CA GLU A 43 -24.52 -12.14 7.32
C GLU A 43 -24.48 -13.65 7.00
N ILE A 44 -25.21 -14.10 5.97
CA ILE A 44 -25.15 -15.49 5.47
C ILE A 44 -23.79 -15.76 4.83
N ILE A 45 -23.33 -14.84 3.97
CA ILE A 45 -22.02 -14.92 3.33
C ILE A 45 -20.92 -14.92 4.39
N ASN A 46 -21.01 -14.02 5.38
CA ASN A 46 -20.05 -13.97 6.48
C ASN A 46 -20.05 -15.26 7.29
N ASN A 47 -21.20 -15.81 7.68
CA ASN A 47 -21.24 -17.07 8.43
C ASN A 47 -20.71 -18.29 7.63
N ALA A 48 -20.88 -18.28 6.30
CA ALA A 48 -20.34 -19.32 5.42
C ALA A 48 -18.82 -19.18 5.21
N ILE A 49 -18.31 -17.96 5.06
CA ILE A 49 -16.89 -17.68 4.73
C ILE A 49 -16.03 -17.50 5.97
N ALA A 50 -16.58 -17.01 7.09
CA ALA A 50 -15.86 -16.78 8.34
C ALA A 50 -15.08 -18.00 8.86
N PRO A 51 -15.62 -19.24 8.91
CA PRO A 51 -14.84 -20.38 9.39
C PRO A 51 -13.65 -20.69 8.48
N LEU A 52 -13.81 -20.54 7.16
CA LEU A 52 -12.72 -20.72 6.20
C LEU A 52 -11.67 -19.62 6.34
N SER A 53 -12.10 -18.36 6.42
CA SER A 53 -11.24 -17.19 6.60
C SER A 53 -10.45 -17.27 7.92
N ALA A 54 -11.11 -17.67 9.00
CA ALA A 54 -10.47 -17.84 10.30
C ALA A 54 -9.45 -18.99 10.30
N ALA A 55 -9.79 -20.12 9.68
CA ALA A 55 -8.86 -21.25 9.55
C ALA A 55 -7.60 -20.86 8.75
N LEU A 56 -7.77 -20.17 7.61
CA LEU A 56 -6.65 -19.69 6.80
C LEU A 56 -5.85 -18.61 7.53
N SER A 57 -6.50 -17.69 8.21
CA SER A 57 -5.84 -16.62 8.95
C SER A 57 -4.99 -17.19 10.09
N ASN A 58 -5.53 -18.13 10.86
CA ASN A 58 -4.78 -18.80 11.94
C ASN A 58 -3.60 -19.62 11.42
N PHE A 59 -3.72 -20.20 10.22
CA PHE A 59 -2.61 -20.93 9.59
C PHE A 59 -1.52 -19.99 9.05
N ILE A 60 -1.90 -18.96 8.31
CA ILE A 60 -0.97 -18.02 7.66
C ILE A 60 -0.28 -17.11 8.70
N PHE A 61 -1.06 -16.60 9.65
CA PHE A 61 -0.58 -15.71 10.71
C PHE A 61 -0.32 -16.45 12.02
N PHE A 62 0.08 -17.72 11.95
CA PHE A 62 0.45 -18.48 13.14
C PHE A 62 1.53 -17.73 13.93
N GLU A 63 1.21 -17.37 15.18
CA GLU A 63 2.06 -16.53 16.01
C GLU A 63 2.99 -17.38 16.87
N ILE A 64 4.25 -16.95 16.96
CA ILE A 64 5.21 -17.50 17.90
C ILE A 64 5.60 -16.38 18.86
N THR A 65 5.53 -16.65 20.16
CA THR A 65 5.97 -15.70 21.18
C THR A 65 7.50 -15.71 21.25
N ILE A 66 8.12 -14.60 20.83
CA ILE A 66 9.56 -14.41 20.89
C ILE A 66 9.81 -13.17 21.77
N LEU A 67 10.64 -13.31 22.80
CA LEU A 67 11.01 -12.20 23.71
C LEU A 67 9.80 -11.48 24.35
N GLY A 68 8.70 -12.20 24.60
CA GLY A 68 7.47 -11.64 25.19
C GLY A 68 6.55 -10.91 24.21
N SER A 69 6.86 -10.92 22.90
CA SER A 69 6.01 -10.36 21.85
C SER A 69 5.53 -11.46 20.90
N ALA A 70 4.24 -11.45 20.55
CA ALA A 70 3.68 -12.34 19.54
C ALA A 70 4.06 -11.84 18.15
N LEU A 71 4.80 -12.65 17.40
CA LEU A 71 5.19 -12.35 16.02
C LEU A 71 4.66 -13.43 15.07
N PRO A 72 3.97 -13.05 13.99
CA PRO A 72 3.54 -14.01 12.98
C PRO A 72 4.74 -14.68 12.32
N LEU A 73 4.73 -16.01 12.24
CA LEU A 73 5.82 -16.83 11.67
C LEU A 73 6.13 -16.42 10.22
N ILE A 74 5.10 -16.05 9.45
CA ILE A 74 5.27 -15.57 8.07
C ILE A 74 6.16 -14.34 7.98
N VAL A 75 6.07 -13.41 8.94
CA VAL A 75 6.90 -12.19 8.96
C VAL A 75 8.37 -12.58 9.20
N LEU A 76 8.61 -13.51 10.14
CA LEU A 76 9.95 -14.01 10.41
C LEU A 76 10.55 -14.71 9.17
N TRP A 77 9.75 -15.51 8.48
CA TRP A 77 10.15 -16.17 7.24
C TRP A 77 10.49 -15.16 6.13
N LEU A 78 9.67 -14.12 5.96
CA LEU A 78 9.90 -13.07 4.97
C LEU A 78 11.17 -12.26 5.25
N ILE A 79 11.43 -11.92 6.51
CA ILE A 79 12.68 -11.25 6.92
C ILE A 79 13.89 -12.15 6.65
N GLY A 80 13.80 -13.44 7.00
CA GLY A 80 14.86 -14.42 6.73
C GLY A 80 15.18 -14.55 5.25
N ALA A 81 14.14 -14.66 4.40
CA ALA A 81 14.30 -14.70 2.94
C ALA A 81 14.90 -13.39 2.40
N ALA A 82 14.46 -12.24 2.89
CA ALA A 82 14.98 -10.95 2.45
C ALA A 82 16.46 -10.79 2.80
N ILE A 83 16.85 -11.13 4.03
CA ILE A 83 18.25 -11.16 4.46
C ILE A 83 19.08 -12.10 3.57
N PHE A 84 18.59 -13.32 3.34
CA PHE A 84 19.25 -14.30 2.48
C PHE A 84 19.50 -13.73 1.07
N PHE A 85 18.46 -13.17 0.41
CA PHE A 85 18.61 -12.59 -0.92
C PHE A 85 19.52 -11.36 -0.93
N THR A 86 19.45 -10.50 0.07
CA THR A 86 20.33 -9.32 0.18
C THR A 86 21.81 -9.73 0.21
N PHE A 87 22.16 -10.76 0.99
CA PHE A 87 23.55 -11.26 1.05
C PHE A 87 23.93 -12.08 -0.19
N TYR A 88 23.04 -12.94 -0.67
CA TYR A 88 23.28 -13.77 -1.87
C TYR A 88 23.59 -12.91 -3.11
N PHE A 89 22.84 -11.82 -3.31
CA PHE A 89 23.09 -10.88 -4.40
C PHE A 89 24.14 -9.80 -4.06
N ASN A 90 24.82 -9.91 -2.92
CA ASN A 90 25.90 -9.02 -2.50
C ASN A 90 25.49 -7.53 -2.58
N PHE A 91 24.30 -7.20 -2.06
CA PHE A 91 23.71 -5.86 -2.05
C PHE A 91 23.58 -5.22 -3.45
N ILE A 92 23.24 -6.01 -4.47
CA ILE A 92 23.07 -5.53 -5.85
C ILE A 92 22.09 -4.36 -5.96
N SER A 93 21.03 -4.35 -5.16
CA SER A 93 20.02 -3.29 -5.18
C SER A 93 20.58 -1.90 -4.83
N LEU A 94 21.66 -1.84 -4.03
CA LEU A 94 22.40 -0.58 -3.80
C LEU A 94 23.41 -0.30 -4.90
N LYS A 95 24.23 -1.29 -5.23
CA LYS A 95 25.35 -1.13 -6.18
C LYS A 95 24.85 -0.79 -7.58
N GLY A 96 23.71 -1.36 -7.99
CA GLY A 96 23.08 -1.18 -9.28
C GLY A 96 22.26 0.10 -9.41
N PHE A 97 22.06 0.89 -8.35
CA PHE A 97 21.19 2.07 -8.37
C PHE A 97 21.61 3.10 -9.43
N LYS A 98 22.92 3.35 -9.57
CA LYS A 98 23.45 4.26 -10.61
C LYS A 98 23.11 3.78 -12.02
N HIS A 99 23.27 2.48 -12.28
CA HIS A 99 22.99 1.89 -13.58
C HIS A 99 21.48 1.91 -13.88
N ALA A 100 20.64 1.59 -12.89
CA ALA A 100 19.19 1.69 -13.00
C ALA A 100 18.75 3.11 -13.37
N PHE A 101 19.34 4.14 -12.76
CA PHE A 101 19.01 5.53 -13.09
C PHE A 101 19.41 5.93 -14.52
N GLN A 102 20.55 5.45 -15.03
CA GLN A 102 20.96 5.66 -16.42
C GLN A 102 19.98 4.99 -17.41
N LEU A 103 19.47 3.79 -17.08
CA LEU A 103 18.43 3.11 -17.86
C LEU A 103 17.13 3.93 -17.93
N LEU A 104 16.72 4.53 -16.82
CA LEU A 104 15.51 5.36 -16.76
C LEU A 104 15.64 6.67 -17.55
N ARG A 105 16.84 7.25 -17.61
CA ARG A 105 17.13 8.44 -18.44
C ARG A 105 17.14 8.15 -19.94
N GLY A 106 17.17 6.88 -20.33
CA GLY A 106 17.24 6.47 -21.74
C GLY A 106 18.66 6.44 -22.30
N ASP A 107 19.69 6.58 -21.46
CA ASP A 107 21.11 6.54 -21.88
C ASP A 107 21.47 5.23 -22.60
N PHE A 108 20.70 4.17 -22.36
CA PHE A 108 20.85 2.83 -22.97
C PHE A 108 19.67 2.40 -23.86
N SER A 109 18.78 3.33 -24.23
CA SER A 109 17.66 3.03 -25.13
C SER A 109 18.16 2.84 -26.57
N LYS A 110 18.28 1.59 -27.03
CA LYS A 110 18.56 1.28 -28.44
C LYS A 110 17.25 1.10 -29.21
N SER A 111 17.23 1.48 -30.48
CA SER A 111 16.06 1.41 -31.37
C SER A 111 15.58 -0.01 -31.72
N ASN A 112 16.24 -1.06 -31.21
CA ASN A 112 15.99 -2.47 -31.56
C ASN A 112 15.87 -3.34 -30.29
N THR A 113 15.22 -2.81 -29.25
CA THR A 113 15.08 -3.50 -27.95
C THR A 113 13.72 -4.18 -27.86
N ASN A 114 13.72 -5.50 -27.59
CA ASN A 114 12.51 -6.31 -27.45
C ASN A 114 11.79 -6.01 -26.12
N GLY A 115 10.86 -5.05 -26.13
CA GLY A 115 9.97 -4.74 -25.01
C GLY A 115 8.81 -3.84 -25.43
N GLU A 116 7.61 -4.10 -24.90
CA GLU A 116 6.39 -3.33 -25.21
C GLU A 116 6.37 -1.93 -24.61
N LEU A 117 7.10 -1.73 -23.51
CA LEU A 117 7.11 -0.51 -22.73
C LEU A 117 8.54 0.00 -22.58
N THR A 118 8.70 1.33 -22.56
CA THR A 118 9.97 1.95 -22.19
C THR A 118 10.31 1.66 -20.72
N HIS A 119 11.59 1.72 -20.34
CA HIS A 119 12.02 1.51 -18.95
C HIS A 119 11.30 2.44 -17.96
N PHE A 120 11.10 3.71 -18.34
CA PHE A 120 10.40 4.68 -17.50
C PHE A 120 8.90 4.37 -17.38
N GLN A 121 8.23 3.96 -18.45
CA GLN A 121 6.84 3.52 -18.40
C GLN A 121 6.67 2.28 -17.53
N ALA A 122 7.53 1.27 -17.70
CA ALA A 122 7.51 0.06 -16.88
C ALA A 122 7.70 0.39 -15.39
N LEU A 123 8.66 1.27 -15.06
CA LEU A 123 8.85 1.75 -13.69
C LEU A 123 7.61 2.49 -13.18
N SER A 124 7.05 3.41 -13.97
CA SER A 124 5.89 4.21 -13.57
C SER A 124 4.67 3.34 -13.28
N THR A 125 4.44 2.31 -14.09
CA THR A 125 3.38 1.32 -13.87
C THR A 125 3.60 0.54 -12.56
N ALA A 126 4.83 0.07 -12.31
CA ALA A 126 5.16 -0.66 -11.09
C ALA A 126 5.05 0.21 -9.83
N VAL A 127 5.51 1.47 -9.88
CA VAL A 127 5.42 2.43 -8.79
C VAL A 127 3.96 2.82 -8.52
N SER A 128 3.17 3.04 -9.57
CA SER A 128 1.74 3.33 -9.45
C SER A 128 0.98 2.20 -8.74
N GLY A 129 1.33 0.94 -9.04
CA GLY A 129 0.73 -0.23 -8.38
C GLY A 129 1.13 -0.43 -6.93
N THR A 130 2.22 0.20 -6.46
CA THR A 130 2.79 -0.04 -5.12
C THR A 130 2.72 1.17 -4.21
N VAL A 131 2.61 2.38 -4.73
CA VAL A 131 2.49 3.63 -3.95
C VAL A 131 1.03 4.07 -3.95
N GLY A 132 0.37 3.91 -2.80
CA GLY A 132 -1.00 4.35 -2.59
C GLY A 132 -1.23 5.02 -1.25
N ILE A 133 -2.45 5.53 -1.05
CA ILE A 133 -2.90 6.14 0.22
C ILE A 133 -2.70 5.16 1.39
N GLY A 134 -2.89 3.86 1.14
CA GLY A 134 -2.67 2.79 2.12
C GLY A 134 -1.24 2.76 2.67
N ASN A 135 -0.22 3.00 1.85
CA ASN A 135 1.17 3.00 2.33
C ASN A 135 1.45 4.22 3.22
N ILE A 136 0.87 5.38 2.88
CA ILE A 136 1.04 6.60 3.68
C ILE A 136 0.31 6.46 5.02
N ALA A 137 -0.94 5.99 5.00
CA ALA A 137 -1.73 5.76 6.19
C ALA A 137 -1.13 4.65 7.08
N GLY A 138 -0.65 3.56 6.47
CA GLY A 138 0.00 2.46 7.18
C GLY A 138 1.26 2.90 7.91
N VAL A 139 2.10 3.71 7.27
CA VAL A 139 3.29 4.29 7.93
C VAL A 139 2.89 5.20 9.09
N ALA A 140 1.84 6.02 8.92
CA ALA A 140 1.34 6.87 10.00
C ALA A 140 0.89 6.04 11.22
N ILE A 141 0.10 4.98 11.00
CA ILE A 141 -0.36 4.07 12.06
C ILE A 141 0.83 3.41 12.77
N VAL A 142 1.79 2.89 12.00
CA VAL A 142 2.97 2.23 12.55
C VAL A 142 3.80 3.17 13.41
N ILE A 143 3.99 4.42 13.01
CA ILE A 143 4.73 5.42 13.81
C ILE A 143 3.92 5.84 15.04
N SER A 144 2.61 6.00 14.93
CA SER A 144 1.75 6.36 16.07
C SER A 144 1.75 5.29 17.16
N ILE A 145 1.76 4.00 16.79
CA ILE A 145 1.76 2.90 17.75
C ILE A 145 3.19 2.53 18.19
N GLY A 146 4.14 2.47 17.26
CA GLY A 146 5.51 2.03 17.51
C GLY A 146 6.48 3.13 17.95
N GLY A 147 6.04 4.39 17.96
CA GLY A 147 6.86 5.54 18.32
C GLY A 147 7.93 5.90 17.26
N PRO A 148 8.84 6.83 17.59
CA PRO A 148 9.81 7.36 16.62
C PRO A 148 10.83 6.31 16.14
N GLY A 149 11.06 5.24 16.91
CA GLY A 149 11.95 4.14 16.54
C GLY A 149 11.42 3.29 15.38
N ALA A 150 10.11 3.30 15.12
CA ALA A 150 9.51 2.52 14.04
C ALA A 150 9.98 2.96 12.65
N THR A 151 10.26 4.25 12.46
CA THR A 151 10.78 4.80 11.20
C THR A 151 12.11 4.17 10.80
N PHE A 152 13.02 3.97 11.76
CA PHE A 152 14.30 3.31 11.49
C PHE A 152 14.09 1.89 10.96
N TRP A 153 13.24 1.12 11.63
CA TRP A 153 12.95 -0.27 11.23
C TRP A 153 12.21 -0.35 9.89
N LEU A 154 11.32 0.60 9.57
CA LEU A 154 10.67 0.68 8.26
C LEU A 154 11.68 0.90 7.12
N ILE A 155 12.68 1.75 7.32
CA ILE A 155 13.74 1.97 6.33
C ILE A 155 14.57 0.68 6.14
N VAL A 156 14.94 0.02 7.23
CA VAL A 156 15.68 -1.26 7.18
C VAL A 156 14.87 -2.34 6.46
N ALA A 157 13.59 -2.49 6.80
CA ALA A 157 12.70 -3.46 6.16
C ALA A 157 12.49 -3.16 4.67
N GLY A 158 12.33 -1.88 4.30
CA GLY A 158 12.24 -1.47 2.89
C GLY A 158 13.53 -1.78 2.12
N PHE A 159 14.68 -1.59 2.76
CA PHE A 159 15.97 -1.92 2.16
C PHE A 159 16.12 -3.43 1.88
N LEU A 160 15.79 -4.27 2.87
CA LEU A 160 15.80 -5.73 2.71
C LEU A 160 14.80 -6.18 1.65
N GLY A 161 13.58 -5.62 1.65
CA GLY A 161 12.52 -5.94 0.69
C GLY A 161 12.90 -5.64 -0.77
N MET A 162 13.74 -4.63 -1.02
CA MET A 162 14.22 -4.30 -2.37
C MET A 162 15.02 -5.45 -3.00
N SER A 163 15.75 -6.22 -2.20
CA SER A 163 16.52 -7.38 -2.70
C SER A 163 15.60 -8.53 -3.11
N THR A 164 14.57 -8.82 -2.31
CA THR A 164 13.56 -9.84 -2.63
C THR A 164 12.78 -9.47 -3.88
N LYS A 165 12.36 -8.20 -4.01
CA LYS A 165 11.66 -7.72 -5.21
C LYS A 165 12.54 -7.78 -6.46
N PHE A 166 13.83 -7.48 -6.33
CA PHE A 166 14.77 -7.66 -7.43
C PHE A 166 14.82 -9.13 -7.89
N ALA A 167 14.93 -10.08 -6.96
CA ALA A 167 14.94 -11.51 -7.28
C ALA A 167 13.66 -11.94 -8.02
N GLU A 168 12.51 -11.49 -7.55
CA GLU A 168 11.21 -11.76 -8.17
C GLU A 168 11.12 -11.18 -9.59
N CYS A 169 11.53 -9.93 -9.78
CA CYS A 169 11.53 -9.29 -11.10
C CYS A 169 12.50 -9.98 -12.08
N VAL A 170 13.68 -10.42 -11.61
CA VAL A 170 14.64 -11.17 -12.43
C VAL A 170 14.03 -12.50 -12.86
N ALA A 171 13.44 -13.27 -11.93
CA ALA A 171 12.73 -14.51 -12.27
C ALA A 171 11.58 -14.25 -13.24
N GLY A 172 10.78 -13.20 -13.02
CA GLY A 172 9.69 -12.81 -13.91
C GLY A 172 10.13 -12.50 -15.34
N VAL A 173 11.34 -11.94 -15.53
CA VAL A 173 11.91 -11.69 -16.86
C VAL A 173 12.51 -12.97 -17.47
N MET A 174 13.16 -13.81 -16.67
CA MET A 174 13.77 -15.07 -17.12
C MET A 174 12.73 -16.08 -17.61
N TYR A 175 11.57 -16.15 -16.97
CA TYR A 175 10.50 -17.12 -17.26
C TYR A 175 9.32 -16.50 -18.03
N ARG A 176 9.46 -15.30 -18.58
CA ARG A 176 8.39 -14.64 -19.32
C ARG A 176 8.00 -15.43 -20.58
N LYS A 177 6.71 -15.46 -20.89
CA LYS A 177 6.17 -16.04 -22.12
C LYS A 177 5.77 -14.92 -23.09
N VAL A 178 6.04 -15.16 -24.36
CA VAL A 178 5.54 -14.32 -25.46
C VAL A 178 4.28 -15.00 -25.98
N ASN A 179 3.17 -14.29 -25.87
CA ASN A 179 1.86 -14.76 -26.30
C ASN A 179 1.74 -14.66 -27.84
N PRO A 180 0.76 -15.36 -28.46
CA PRO A 180 0.59 -15.36 -29.91
C PRO A 180 0.24 -13.98 -30.51
N ASP A 181 -0.32 -13.08 -29.70
CA ASP A 181 -0.62 -11.68 -30.04
C ASP A 181 0.60 -10.76 -29.94
N GLY A 182 1.76 -11.29 -29.55
CA GLY A 182 2.99 -10.54 -29.35
C GLY A 182 3.14 -9.92 -27.96
N SER A 183 2.14 -10.10 -27.08
CA SER A 183 2.21 -9.60 -25.70
C SER A 183 3.15 -10.43 -24.81
N ILE A 184 3.77 -9.82 -23.81
CA ILE A 184 4.71 -10.43 -22.88
C ILE A 184 4.03 -10.59 -21.53
N SER A 185 3.95 -11.83 -21.06
CA SER A 185 3.44 -12.15 -19.73
C SER A 185 4.52 -12.78 -18.86
N GLY A 186 4.67 -12.29 -17.64
CA GLY A 186 5.66 -12.76 -16.68
C GLY A 186 5.19 -12.60 -15.24
N GLY A 187 6.01 -13.08 -14.30
CA GLY A 187 5.72 -13.02 -12.85
C GLY A 187 5.64 -14.39 -12.19
N PRO A 188 5.26 -14.45 -10.89
CA PRO A 188 5.23 -15.67 -10.09
C PRO A 188 4.41 -16.80 -10.71
N MET A 189 3.31 -16.48 -11.38
CA MET A 189 2.47 -17.47 -12.05
C MET A 189 3.21 -18.27 -13.15
N TYR A 190 4.33 -17.76 -13.67
CA TYR A 190 5.07 -18.38 -14.77
C TYR A 190 6.31 -19.17 -14.32
N TYR A 191 6.84 -18.92 -13.12
CA TYR A 191 8.02 -19.61 -12.59
C TYR A 191 7.71 -20.60 -11.46
N LEU A 192 6.51 -20.53 -10.87
CA LEU A 192 5.97 -21.52 -9.93
C LEU A 192 5.33 -22.68 -10.71
#